data_AF-A0A6M0FUN6-F1
#
_entry.id   AF-A0A6M0FUN6-F1
#
_cell.length_a   1.000
_cell.length_b   1.000
_cell.length_c   1.000
_cell.angle_alpha   90.00
_cell.angle_beta   90.00
_cell.angle_gamma   90.00
#
_symmetry.space_group_name_H-M   'P 1'
#
loop_
_entity.id
_entity.type
_entity.pdbx_description
1 polymer ?
#
loop_
_entity_poly.entity_id
_entity_poly.type
_entity_poly.pdbx_seq_one_letter_code
_entity_poly.pdbx_strand_id
1 'polypeptide(L)'
;MERATIAVHCHNDRGLAVANSLAALACGARQIECSINGLGARKGNADLAAVVMAITNAQGYRVDVEPNSLPQASELVTQITGISR
;
A
#
# COMPACT_ATOMS: atom_id res chain seq x y z
N MET A 1 -19.07 12.80 -13.32
CA MET A 1 -18.22 11.97 -12.43
C MET A 1 -17.85 10.60 -13.02
N GLU A 2 -18.34 10.23 -14.21
CA GLU A 2 -18.12 8.89 -14.83
C GLU A 2 -16.72 8.62 -15.45
N ARG A 3 -15.69 9.45 -15.21
CA ARG A 3 -14.35 9.23 -15.80
C ARG A 3 -13.16 9.32 -14.84
N ALA A 4 -13.40 9.57 -13.55
CA ALA A 4 -12.32 9.71 -12.60
C ALA A 4 -12.18 8.44 -11.75
N THR A 5 -10.98 7.87 -11.70
CA THR A 5 -10.63 6.84 -10.73
C THR A 5 -10.48 7.51 -9.36
N ILE A 6 -11.29 7.09 -8.39
CA ILE A 6 -11.11 7.52 -7.00
C ILE A 6 -9.95 6.74 -6.39
N ALA A 7 -8.88 7.46 -6.06
CA ALA A 7 -7.71 6.94 -5.37
C ALA A 7 -7.71 7.33 -3.89
N VAL A 8 -7.09 6.49 -3.06
CA VAL A 8 -6.85 6.77 -1.63
C VAL A 8 -5.36 6.79 -1.34
N HIS A 9 -4.93 7.77 -0.54
CA HIS A 9 -3.55 7.92 -0.07
C HIS A 9 -3.55 8.07 1.45
N CYS A 10 -3.24 6.99 2.17
CA CYS A 10 -3.27 6.99 3.63
C CYS A 10 -1.88 7.05 4.23
N HIS A 11 -1.71 7.95 5.21
CA HIS A 11 -0.53 8.01 6.07
C HIS A 11 -0.69 7.14 7.32
N ASN A 12 0.43 6.69 7.87
CA ASN A 12 0.48 5.68 8.93
C ASN A 12 0.72 6.26 10.35
N ASP A 13 0.35 7.53 10.59
CA ASP A 13 0.55 8.22 11.88
C ASP A 13 -0.03 7.48 13.09
N ARG A 14 -1.10 6.70 12.88
CA ARG A 14 -1.76 5.89 13.92
C ARG A 14 -1.62 4.38 13.73
N GLY A 15 -0.78 3.92 12.80
CA GLY A 15 -0.64 2.50 12.48
C GLY A 15 -1.83 1.89 11.74
N LEU A 16 -2.68 2.71 11.11
CA LEU A 16 -3.94 2.30 10.47
C LEU A 16 -3.99 2.54 8.95
N ALA A 17 -2.86 2.89 8.31
CA ALA A 17 -2.88 3.29 6.90
C ALA A 17 -3.43 2.20 5.97
N VAL A 18 -3.01 0.94 6.19
CA VAL A 18 -3.47 -0.21 5.41
C VAL A 18 -4.97 -0.44 5.62
N ALA A 19 -5.42 -0.46 6.87
CA ALA A 19 -6.83 -0.65 7.22
C ALA A 19 -7.73 0.43 6.59
N ASN A 20 -7.33 1.70 6.68
CA ASN A 20 -8.06 2.81 6.08
C ASN A 20 -8.11 2.71 4.54
N SER A 21 -7.02 2.25 3.92
CA SER A 21 -6.96 2.05 2.46
C SER A 21 -7.91 0.94 1.99
N LEU A 22 -7.97 -0.17 2.73
CA LEU A 22 -8.90 -1.27 2.46
C LEU A 22 -10.36 -0.86 2.70
N ALA A 23 -10.63 -0.07 3.74
CA ALA A 23 -11.96 0.49 4.00
C ALA A 23 -12.41 1.40 2.84
N ALA A 24 -11.53 2.26 2.32
CA ALA A 24 -11.83 3.10 1.16
C ALA A 24 -12.13 2.26 -0.09
N LEU A 25 -11.38 1.16 -0.32
CA LEU A 25 -11.64 0.21 -1.40
C LEU A 25 -13.06 -0.39 -1.29
N ALA A 26 -13.44 -0.84 -0.08
CA ALA A 26 -14.78 -1.34 0.21
C ALA A 26 -15.89 -0.28 0.01
N CYS A 27 -15.58 1.00 0.21
CA CYS A 27 -16.49 2.13 -0.03
C CYS A 27 -16.53 2.61 -1.48
N GLY A 28 -15.81 1.96 -2.41
CA GLY A 28 -15.90 2.27 -3.84
C GLY A 28 -14.66 2.92 -4.44
N ALA A 29 -13.59 3.18 -3.67
CA ALA A 29 -12.30 3.56 -4.25
C ALA A 29 -11.78 2.44 -5.17
N ARG A 30 -10.94 2.79 -6.14
CA ARG A 30 -10.43 1.84 -7.15
C ARG A 30 -8.90 1.85 -7.29
N GLN A 31 -8.21 2.72 -6.55
CA GLN A 31 -6.76 2.77 -6.50
C GLN A 31 -6.29 3.05 -5.07
N ILE A 32 -5.28 2.32 -4.61
CA ILE A 32 -4.59 2.57 -3.35
C ILE A 32 -3.19 3.06 -3.68
N GLU A 33 -2.83 4.22 -3.15
CA GLU A 33 -1.46 4.71 -3.17
C GLU A 33 -0.74 4.26 -1.89
N CYS A 34 0.38 3.59 -2.08
CA CYS A 34 1.18 2.99 -1.02
C CYS A 34 2.65 3.02 -1.44
N SER A 35 3.54 2.55 -0.56
CA SER A 35 4.98 2.60 -0.76
C SER A 35 5.65 1.35 -0.23
N ILE A 36 6.77 0.97 -0.83
CA ILE A 36 7.68 -0.06 -0.28
C ILE A 36 8.13 0.36 1.13
N ASN A 37 8.10 -0.58 2.08
CA ASN A 37 8.47 -0.39 3.49
C ASN A 37 7.66 0.70 4.21
N GLY A 38 6.48 1.05 3.68
CA GLY A 38 5.68 2.18 4.16
C GLY A 38 6.42 3.52 4.12
N LEU A 39 7.44 3.67 3.26
CA LEU A 39 8.26 4.88 3.20
C LEU A 39 7.43 6.14 2.86
N GLY A 40 7.63 7.20 3.62
CA GLY A 40 6.94 8.47 3.42
C GLY A 40 7.18 9.45 4.56
N ALA A 41 6.55 10.62 4.50
CA ALA A 41 6.64 11.62 5.55
C ALA A 41 6.16 11.08 6.91
N ARG A 42 6.78 11.57 8.00
CA ARG A 42 6.44 11.20 9.39
C ARG A 42 6.53 9.68 9.63
N LYS A 43 5.42 9.03 10.00
CA LYS A 43 5.31 7.59 10.21
C LYS A 43 5.12 6.80 8.91
N GLY A 44 5.11 7.48 7.76
CA GLY A 44 5.08 6.84 6.45
C GLY A 44 3.69 6.73 5.84
N ASN A 45 3.59 5.92 4.79
CA ASN A 45 2.36 5.62 4.06
C ASN A 45 1.87 4.21 4.36
N ALA A 46 0.77 3.79 3.74
CA ALA A 46 0.39 2.39 3.69
C ALA A 46 1.55 1.56 3.09
N ASP A 47 1.90 0.46 3.75
CA ASP A 47 2.93 -0.45 3.28
C ASP A 47 2.40 -1.31 2.12
N LEU A 48 3.12 -1.30 0.99
CA LEU A 48 2.69 -2.02 -0.22
C LEU A 48 2.58 -3.53 0.04
N ALA A 49 3.53 -4.15 0.74
CA ALA A 49 3.50 -5.59 0.97
C ALA A 49 2.31 -5.98 1.85
N ALA A 50 2.03 -5.20 2.89
CA ALA A 50 0.86 -5.40 3.74
C ALA A 50 -0.46 -5.20 2.97
N VAL A 51 -0.55 -4.19 2.08
CA VAL A 51 -1.71 -3.98 1.21
C VAL A 51 -1.90 -5.19 0.27
N VAL A 52 -0.85 -5.61 -0.43
CA VAL A 52 -0.87 -6.77 -1.36
C VAL A 52 -1.33 -8.03 -0.63
N MET A 53 -0.76 -8.33 0.54
CA MET A 53 -1.14 -9.49 1.34
C MET A 53 -2.61 -9.42 1.79
N ALA A 54 -3.07 -8.26 2.25
CA ALA A 54 -4.44 -8.10 2.70
C ALA A 54 -5.46 -8.25 1.56
N ILE A 55 -5.17 -7.68 0.38
CA ILE A 55 -6.03 -7.81 -0.80
C ILE A 55 -6.02 -9.24 -1.33
N THR A 56 -4.85 -9.89 -1.41
CA THR A 56 -4.75 -11.28 -1.89
C THR A 56 -5.57 -12.25 -1.04
N ASN A 57 -5.68 -11.99 0.27
CA ASN A 57 -6.52 -12.76 1.19
C ASN A 57 -8.02 -12.36 1.13
N ALA A 58 -8.35 -11.21 0.55
CA ALA A 58 -9.72 -10.72 0.44
C ALA A 58 -10.31 -11.06 -0.95
N GLN A 59 -11.39 -11.84 -0.99
CA GLN A 59 -12.02 -12.24 -2.24
C GLN A 59 -12.57 -11.02 -3.01
N GLY A 60 -12.25 -10.92 -4.31
CA GLY A 60 -12.94 -10.01 -5.24
C GLY A 60 -12.12 -8.85 -5.81
N TYR A 61 -10.85 -8.69 -5.43
CA TYR A 61 -9.97 -7.66 -5.97
C TYR A 61 -8.74 -8.26 -6.66
N ARG A 62 -8.36 -7.71 -7.81
CA ARG A 62 -7.14 -8.09 -8.52
C ARG A 62 -5.98 -7.25 -7.99
N VAL A 63 -4.89 -7.93 -7.63
CA VAL A 63 -3.59 -7.32 -7.41
C VAL A 63 -2.71 -7.67 -8.61
N ASP A 64 -2.10 -6.66 -9.22
CA ASP A 64 -1.17 -6.82 -10.35
C ASP A 64 0.27 -6.52 -9.88
N VAL A 65 0.65 -7.18 -8.78
CA VAL A 65 1.97 -7.09 -8.14
C VAL A 65 2.44 -8.51 -7.91
N GLU A 66 3.67 -8.82 -8.34
CA GLU A 66 4.33 -10.10 -8.08
C GLU A 66 4.79 -10.14 -6.61
N PRO A 67 4.13 -10.92 -5.71
CA PRO A 67 4.44 -10.86 -4.28
C PRO A 67 5.85 -11.35 -3.97
N ASN A 68 6.40 -12.26 -4.77
CA ASN A 68 7.74 -12.80 -4.56
C ASN A 68 8.85 -11.80 -4.85
N SER A 69 8.57 -10.70 -5.57
CA SER A 69 9.53 -9.62 -5.82
C SER A 69 9.58 -8.58 -4.69
N LEU A 70 8.62 -8.59 -3.76
CA LEU A 70 8.54 -7.58 -2.69
C LEU A 70 9.75 -7.58 -1.73
N PRO A 71 10.32 -8.73 -1.31
CA PRO A 71 11.53 -8.73 -0.48
C PRO A 71 12.72 -8.06 -1.16
N GLN A 72 12.94 -8.33 -2.45
CA GLN A 72 14.02 -7.73 -3.23
C GLN A 72 13.83 -6.21 -3.39
N ALA A 73 12.59 -5.77 -3.62
CA ALA A 73 12.26 -4.35 -3.67
C ALA A 73 12.48 -3.65 -2.32
N SER A 74 12.11 -4.31 -1.22
CA SER A 74 12.34 -3.84 0.15
C SER A 74 13.82 -3.64 0.46
N GLU A 75 14.67 -4.62 0.09
CA GLU A 75 16.13 -4.53 0.24
C GLU A 75 16.70 -3.39 -0.61
N LEU A 76 16.30 -3.28 -1.87
CA LEU A 76 16.77 -2.21 -2.77
C LEU A 76 16.45 -0.81 -2.21
N VAL A 77 15.21 -0.61 -1.74
CA VAL A 77 14.81 0.68 -1.13
C VAL A 77 15.60 0.95 0.15
N THR A 78 15.85 -0.07 0.97
CA THR A 78 16.67 0.07 2.18
C THR A 78 18.10 0.46 1.84
N GLN A 79 18.72 -0.17 0.82
CA GLN A 79 20.08 0.16 0.36
C GLN A 79 20.19 1.59 -0.17
N ILE A 80 19.20 2.05 -0.94
CA ILE A 80 19.20 3.40 -1.54
C ILE A 80 18.95 4.48 -0.47
N THR A 81 18.00 4.24 0.43
CA THR A 81 17.53 5.27 1.37
C THR A 81 18.24 5.25 2.72
N GLY A 82 18.89 4.14 3.07
CA GLY A 82 19.44 3.90 4.40
C GLY A 82 18.38 3.70 5.50
N ILE A 83 17.11 3.55 5.13
CA ILE A 83 15.99 3.41 6.08
C ILE A 83 15.47 1.97 6.04
N SER A 84 15.63 1.24 7.16
CA SER A 84 15.03 -0.08 7.38
C SER A 84 13.82 0.03 8.30
N ARG A 85 12.66 -0.49 7.90
CA ARG A 85 11.42 -0.55 8.68
C ARG A 85 10.71 -1.86 8.48
#